data_AF-A0A9Q3M711-F1
#
_entry.id   AF-A0A9Q3M711-F1
#
_cell.length_a   1.000
_cell.length_b   1.000
_cell.length_c   1.000
_cell.angle_alpha   90.00
_cell.angle_beta   90.00
_cell.angle_gamma   90.00
#
_symmetry.space_group_name_H-M   'P 1'
#
loop_
_entity.id
_entity.type
_entity.pdbx_description
1 polymer ?
#
loop_
_entity_poly.entity_id
_entity_poly.type
_entity_poly.pdbx_seq_one_letter_code
_entity_poly.pdbx_strand_id
1 'polypeptide(L)'
;MRHSAGGQILFLEERRYRMRNSFRRRPTAKLPITGADRTGVQGDLSAVLDKNRVEKEDPRVERPLVMIRSIRYVGETEGATPAEAMSAKSHALYEYLMASARIEIAATSEHSVPFTDAMAFLDTPRSDRIREYIDAINKTYVSYDFTEMDGTRRASNRIQLLACEDITLPSGERIIGYRMHPSVRKVILAATQYAHLEVAAFARFRCKYSARLYPKLAYVAGLDEQHPTFYKPEELADELGYVSKKGNFHWGHFENDCLKPAMDDMFGAEDGSTNAKVRRFVANYELRRAASRGRPVESIVFHVGRAAKHIGEEQKPKVVSLDRARTRKIFEKAGLDHVTETPNEELLAQAAGRMKVGIVLIAQRWAATMSLAKEDPDLLIGSLGLLTGHQILNTLASEGVRAAFTKWLTDWKEPTGISYRPGRKPSPKAAELAATLAPPLKPVADNDVDFYAASVIRVEFDDEPRTTHWIQTEVIDKLRESHLLEMGETKTLRLEWNIGGSLVHKEITAPMLEHTIRCILMRHREIIDAVEYFA
;
A
#
# COMPACT_ATOMS: atom_id res chain seq x y z
N MET A 1 -96.17 19.47 9.72
CA MET A 1 -96.96 18.83 10.79
C MET A 1 -96.63 17.34 10.82
N ARG A 2 -96.67 16.68 12.00
CA ARG A 2 -96.67 15.21 12.22
C ARG A 2 -95.46 14.44 11.62
N HIS A 3 -94.51 13.96 12.41
CA HIS A 3 -94.53 12.78 13.30
C HIS A 3 -94.24 11.42 12.62
N SER A 4 -93.06 10.89 12.94
CA SER A 4 -92.83 9.53 13.48
C SER A 4 -93.31 8.29 12.69
N ALA A 5 -92.37 7.69 11.97
CA ALA A 5 -92.04 6.26 12.09
C ALA A 5 -90.52 6.10 11.89
N GLY A 6 -89.81 5.13 12.47
CA GLY A 6 -90.29 4.02 13.30
C GLY A 6 -89.85 2.67 12.73
N GLY A 7 -88.53 2.42 12.63
CA GLY A 7 -88.00 1.18 12.07
C GLY A 7 -86.61 0.84 12.62
N GLN A 8 -86.52 -0.21 13.43
CA GLN A 8 -85.25 -0.81 13.82
C GLN A 8 -84.78 -1.74 12.69
N ILE A 9 -83.53 -1.59 12.26
CA ILE A 9 -82.84 -2.60 11.45
C ILE A 9 -81.51 -2.92 12.13
N LEU A 10 -81.32 -4.20 12.45
CA LEU A 10 -80.09 -4.74 13.03
C LEU A 10 -78.96 -4.68 11.99
N PHE A 11 -78.05 -3.72 12.14
CA PHE A 11 -76.79 -3.74 11.40
C PHE A 11 -75.78 -4.66 12.11
N LEU A 12 -75.43 -5.75 11.44
CA LEU A 12 -74.37 -6.68 11.84
C LEU A 12 -73.02 -5.97 11.94
N GLU A 13 -72.20 -6.36 12.92
CA GLU A 13 -70.79 -5.96 13.00
C GLU A 13 -69.97 -6.57 11.85
N GLU A 14 -70.02 -5.96 10.66
CA GLU A 14 -68.91 -6.12 9.71
C GLU A 14 -67.66 -5.46 10.31
N ARG A 15 -66.87 -6.26 11.03
CA ARG A 15 -65.49 -5.92 11.41
C ARG A 15 -64.62 -5.84 10.16
N ARG A 16 -64.79 -4.77 9.38
CA ARG A 16 -63.93 -4.44 8.23
C ARG A 16 -62.52 -4.17 8.73
N TYR A 17 -61.72 -5.23 8.72
CA TYR A 17 -60.32 -5.26 9.05
C TYR A 17 -59.58 -4.34 8.07
N ARG A 18 -59.50 -3.04 8.41
CA ARG A 18 -58.69 -2.07 7.67
C ARG A 18 -57.25 -2.52 7.78
N MET A 19 -56.80 -3.32 6.80
CA MET A 19 -55.38 -3.50 6.52
C MET A 19 -54.81 -2.11 6.31
N ARG A 20 -54.17 -1.57 7.34
CA ARG A 20 -53.26 -0.45 7.19
C ARG A 20 -52.13 -1.00 6.34
N ASN A 21 -52.22 -0.83 5.01
CA ASN A 21 -51.10 -0.95 4.10
C ASN A 21 -50.10 0.13 4.49
N SER A 22 -49.32 -0.16 5.53
CA SER A 22 -48.07 0.50 5.83
C SER A 22 -47.12 0.12 4.71
N PHE A 23 -47.30 0.79 3.56
CA PHE A 23 -46.25 0.94 2.56
C PHE A 23 -45.05 1.48 3.33
N ARG A 24 -44.12 0.56 3.67
CA ARG A 24 -42.81 0.92 4.18
C ARG A 24 -42.20 1.76 3.07
N ARG A 25 -42.26 3.09 3.21
CA ARG A 25 -41.56 4.02 2.34
C ARG A 25 -40.13 3.47 2.26
N ARG A 26 -39.68 3.07 1.07
CA ARG A 26 -38.28 2.67 0.88
C ARG A 26 -37.45 3.79 1.50
N PRO A 27 -36.49 3.48 2.40
CA PRO A 27 -35.70 4.53 3.04
C PRO A 27 -35.11 5.39 1.93
N THR A 28 -35.37 6.70 1.98
CA THR A 28 -35.00 7.63 0.91
C THR A 28 -33.53 7.41 0.61
N ALA A 29 -33.21 7.03 -0.62
CA ALA A 29 -31.84 6.68 -0.99
C ALA A 29 -30.94 7.87 -0.62
N LYS A 30 -30.00 7.67 0.30
CA LYS A 30 -29.07 8.73 0.69
C LYS A 30 -28.38 9.22 -0.56
N LEU A 31 -28.37 10.54 -0.76
CA LEU A 31 -27.66 11.14 -1.88
C LEU A 31 -26.19 10.70 -1.81
N PRO A 32 -25.55 10.40 -2.96
CA PRO A 32 -24.16 9.98 -2.97
C PRO A 32 -23.28 11.11 -2.44
N ILE A 33 -22.31 10.78 -1.58
CA ILE A 33 -21.42 11.75 -0.95
C ILE A 33 -20.60 12.45 -2.06
N THR A 34 -20.74 13.76 -2.17
CA THR A 34 -20.08 14.61 -3.17
C THR A 34 -18.78 15.22 -2.64
N GLY A 35 -18.02 15.92 -3.49
CA GLY A 35 -16.83 16.64 -3.06
C GLY A 35 -17.14 17.83 -2.15
N ALA A 36 -18.36 18.38 -2.17
CA ALA A 36 -18.82 19.39 -1.24
C ALA A 36 -19.02 18.84 0.19
N ASP A 37 -19.37 17.57 0.32
CA ASP A 37 -19.59 16.88 1.60
C ASP A 37 -18.28 16.41 2.26
N ARG A 38 -17.12 16.57 1.58
CA ARG A 38 -15.81 16.07 2.01
C ARG A 38 -14.78 17.19 2.06
N THR A 39 -13.91 17.17 3.07
CA THR A 39 -12.74 18.07 3.17
C THR A 39 -11.82 17.96 1.96
N GLY A 40 -11.75 16.78 1.35
CA GLY A 40 -10.90 16.50 0.20
C GLY A 40 -9.40 16.48 0.47
N VAL A 41 -9.00 16.59 1.74
CA VAL A 41 -7.62 16.47 2.20
C VAL A 41 -7.60 15.43 3.33
N GLN A 42 -6.64 14.51 3.27
CA GLN A 42 -6.37 13.49 4.28
C GLN A 42 -4.96 13.69 4.84
N GLY A 43 -4.83 13.75 6.16
CA GLY A 43 -3.63 14.21 6.84
C GLY A 43 -3.62 15.74 7.02
N ASP A 44 -2.65 16.25 7.77
CA ASP A 44 -2.44 17.71 7.91
C ASP A 44 -1.61 18.22 6.73
N LEU A 45 -2.16 19.14 5.94
CA LEU A 45 -1.46 19.70 4.78
C LEU A 45 -0.20 20.47 5.18
N SER A 46 -0.14 21.08 6.37
CA SER A 46 1.05 21.81 6.84
C SER A 46 2.29 20.92 6.96
N ALA A 47 2.10 19.60 7.10
CA ALA A 47 3.20 18.64 7.11
C ALA A 47 4.00 18.62 5.80
N VAL A 48 3.49 19.11 4.66
CA VAL A 48 4.27 19.21 3.41
C VAL A 48 5.35 20.30 3.45
N LEU A 49 5.33 21.17 4.47
CA LEU A 49 6.31 22.24 4.67
C LEU A 49 7.49 21.81 5.57
N ASP A 50 7.34 20.70 6.31
CA ASP A 50 8.37 20.14 7.20
C ASP A 50 8.82 18.76 6.71
N LYS A 51 10.09 18.67 6.30
CA LYS A 51 10.71 17.43 5.79
C LYS A 51 10.66 16.26 6.78
N ASN A 52 10.54 16.53 8.09
CA ASN A 52 10.43 15.50 9.13
C ASN A 52 9.00 14.97 9.30
N ARG A 53 7.99 15.81 9.02
CA ARG A 53 6.57 15.45 9.14
C ARG A 53 6.02 14.83 7.85
N VAL A 54 6.43 15.34 6.69
CA VAL A 54 5.88 14.97 5.38
C VAL A 54 5.87 13.47 5.12
N GLU A 55 6.95 12.77 5.50
CA GLU A 55 7.06 11.33 5.28
C GLU A 55 6.17 10.50 6.22
N LYS A 56 5.95 11.00 7.44
CA LYS A 56 5.18 10.35 8.51
C LYS A 56 3.67 10.54 8.33
N GLU A 57 3.25 11.72 7.92
CA GLU A 57 1.83 12.12 7.90
C GLU A 57 1.16 11.92 6.52
N ASP A 58 1.97 11.80 5.46
CA ASP A 58 1.57 11.54 4.07
C ASP A 58 0.32 12.32 3.60
N PRO A 59 0.39 13.67 3.55
CA PRO A 59 -0.76 14.50 3.21
C PRO A 59 -1.20 14.27 1.76
N ARG A 60 -2.50 14.00 1.60
CA ARG A 60 -3.10 13.59 0.32
C ARG A 60 -4.32 14.43 -0.03
N VAL A 61 -4.45 14.78 -1.30
CA VAL A 61 -5.58 15.55 -1.85
C VAL A 61 -6.46 14.68 -2.74
N GLU A 62 -7.77 14.89 -2.72
CA GLU A 62 -8.72 14.35 -3.70
C GLU A 62 -8.61 15.06 -5.05
N ARG A 63 -8.48 14.31 -6.14
CA ARG A 63 -8.67 14.83 -7.50
C ARG A 63 -9.82 14.09 -8.21
N PRO A 64 -10.84 14.80 -8.74
CA PRO A 64 -11.98 14.18 -9.44
C PRO A 64 -11.57 13.32 -10.64
N LEU A 65 -12.22 12.17 -10.82
CA LEU A 65 -11.95 11.26 -11.94
C LEU A 65 -12.14 11.93 -13.30
N VAL A 66 -13.18 12.75 -13.46
CA VAL A 66 -13.44 13.46 -14.72
C VAL A 66 -12.28 14.40 -15.07
N MET A 67 -11.65 15.07 -14.09
CA MET A 67 -10.44 15.86 -14.33
C MET A 67 -9.24 14.98 -14.71
N ILE A 68 -9.06 13.82 -14.06
CA ILE A 68 -7.94 12.89 -14.34
C ILE A 68 -8.02 12.30 -15.76
N ARG A 69 -9.23 12.00 -16.24
CA ARG A 69 -9.48 11.45 -17.59
C ARG A 69 -9.49 12.53 -18.67
N SER A 70 -10.26 13.60 -18.48
CA SER A 70 -10.57 14.54 -19.56
C SER A 70 -9.59 15.69 -19.72
N ILE A 71 -8.63 15.88 -18.80
CA ILE A 71 -7.60 16.92 -18.96
C ILE A 71 -6.80 16.67 -20.24
N ARG A 72 -6.63 17.72 -21.04
CA ARG A 72 -5.66 17.81 -22.14
C ARG A 72 -4.93 19.13 -22.06
N TYR A 73 -3.62 19.13 -22.31
CA TYR A 73 -2.82 20.35 -22.38
C TYR A 73 -2.94 20.93 -23.79
N VAL A 74 -3.24 22.23 -23.89
CA VAL A 74 -3.42 22.93 -25.17
C VAL A 74 -2.53 24.16 -25.23
N GLY A 75 -2.18 24.61 -26.43
CA GLY A 75 -1.33 25.79 -26.64
C GLY A 75 -2.00 27.11 -26.24
N GLU A 76 -1.27 28.22 -26.46
CA GLU A 76 -1.82 29.56 -26.29
C GLU A 76 -2.87 29.91 -27.36
N THR A 77 -2.55 29.57 -28.61
CA THR A 77 -3.42 29.74 -29.78
C THR A 77 -3.88 28.39 -30.32
N GLU A 78 -4.95 28.41 -31.11
CA GLU A 78 -5.42 27.23 -31.83
C GLU A 78 -4.34 26.71 -32.80
N GLY A 79 -4.08 25.40 -32.79
CA GLY A 79 -2.98 24.79 -33.54
C GLY A 79 -1.58 24.91 -32.91
N ALA A 80 -1.39 25.73 -31.87
CA ALA A 80 -0.11 25.75 -31.14
C ALA A 80 0.06 24.47 -30.31
N THR A 81 1.24 23.85 -30.44
CA THR A 81 1.56 22.64 -29.66
C THR A 81 1.81 22.98 -28.18
N PRO A 82 1.62 22.03 -27.23
CA PRO A 82 1.96 22.18 -25.80
C PRO A 82 3.47 22.27 -25.48
N ALA A 83 4.26 22.94 -26.32
CA ALA A 83 5.73 22.94 -26.29
C ALA A 83 6.32 23.41 -24.94
N GLU A 84 5.88 24.56 -24.44
CA GLU A 84 6.48 25.25 -23.29
C GLU A 84 5.79 24.91 -21.94
N ALA A 85 4.67 24.19 -21.98
CA ALA A 85 3.80 24.00 -20.81
C ALA A 85 4.49 23.26 -19.65
N MET A 86 4.68 24.00 -18.56
CA MET A 86 5.05 23.64 -17.17
C MET A 86 6.25 22.71 -16.93
N SER A 87 7.19 23.18 -16.10
CA SER A 87 8.21 22.34 -15.47
C SER A 87 7.61 21.41 -14.40
N ALA A 88 8.37 20.40 -13.95
CA ALA A 88 7.94 19.56 -12.83
C ALA A 88 7.68 20.35 -11.54
N LYS A 89 8.46 21.41 -11.26
CA LYS A 89 8.25 22.31 -10.10
C LYS A 89 7.05 23.25 -10.30
N SER A 90 6.76 23.67 -11.53
CA SER A 90 5.53 24.39 -11.87
C SER A 90 4.30 23.51 -11.63
N HIS A 91 4.36 22.23 -12.02
CA HIS A 91 3.32 21.24 -11.69
C HIS A 91 3.19 21.05 -10.18
N ALA A 92 4.30 20.88 -9.44
CA ALA A 92 4.26 20.78 -7.99
C ALA A 92 3.57 21.99 -7.34
N LEU A 93 3.91 23.22 -7.76
CA LEU A 93 3.27 24.43 -7.24
C LEU A 93 1.76 24.42 -7.50
N TYR A 94 1.33 24.09 -8.72
CA TYR A 94 -0.09 23.97 -9.06
C TYR A 94 -0.82 22.95 -8.15
N GLU A 95 -0.27 21.75 -7.94
CA GLU A 95 -0.92 20.73 -7.10
C GLU A 95 -0.95 21.14 -5.61
N TYR A 96 0.05 21.88 -5.12
CA TYR A 96 0.04 22.43 -3.75
C TYR A 96 -1.00 23.54 -3.58
N LEU A 97 -1.10 24.47 -4.53
CA LEU A 97 -2.16 25.50 -4.55
C LEU A 97 -3.55 24.84 -4.63
N MET A 98 -3.74 23.82 -5.47
CA MET A 98 -5.00 23.08 -5.52
C MET A 98 -5.31 22.32 -4.22
N ALA A 99 -4.29 21.77 -3.54
CA ALA A 99 -4.46 21.10 -2.25
C ALA A 99 -4.81 22.06 -1.11
N SER A 100 -4.18 23.25 -1.07
CA SER A 100 -4.55 24.32 -0.14
C SER A 100 -5.98 24.80 -0.37
N ALA A 101 -6.33 25.14 -1.62
CA ALA A 101 -7.69 25.55 -1.97
C ALA A 101 -8.74 24.50 -1.62
N ARG A 102 -8.44 23.20 -1.73
CA ARG A 102 -9.42 22.10 -1.48
C ARG A 102 -10.02 22.14 -0.07
N ILE A 103 -9.31 22.69 0.91
CA ILE A 103 -9.75 22.85 2.31
C ILE A 103 -10.96 23.82 2.39
N GLU A 104 -10.91 24.92 1.64
CA GLU A 104 -11.88 26.03 1.74
C GLU A 104 -12.76 26.22 0.49
N ILE A 105 -12.55 25.39 -0.54
CA ILE A 105 -13.19 25.48 -1.87
C ILE A 105 -14.72 25.56 -1.83
N ALA A 106 -15.37 25.05 -0.79
CA ALA A 106 -16.81 25.17 -0.62
C ALA A 106 -17.25 26.59 -0.23
N ALA A 107 -16.47 27.29 0.59
CA ALA A 107 -16.77 28.62 1.12
C ALA A 107 -16.33 29.75 0.18
N THR A 108 -15.09 29.69 -0.33
CA THR A 108 -14.51 30.73 -1.19
C THR A 108 -14.20 30.21 -2.62
N SER A 109 -13.96 31.15 -3.53
CA SER A 109 -13.42 30.93 -4.89
C SER A 109 -12.05 31.58 -5.10
N GLU A 110 -11.62 32.42 -4.17
CA GLU A 110 -10.32 33.11 -4.15
C GLU A 110 -9.55 32.63 -2.93
N HIS A 111 -8.29 32.28 -3.13
CA HIS A 111 -7.44 31.61 -2.16
C HIS A 111 -6.06 32.28 -2.13
N SER A 112 -5.30 32.09 -1.05
CA SER A 112 -3.94 32.60 -0.94
C SER A 112 -3.01 31.67 -0.18
N VAL A 113 -1.73 31.66 -0.55
CA VAL A 113 -0.65 30.92 0.14
C VAL A 113 0.59 31.80 0.25
N PRO A 114 1.28 31.88 1.41
CA PRO A 114 2.52 32.64 1.55
C PRO A 114 3.64 32.17 0.61
N PHE A 115 4.47 33.10 0.14
CA PHE A 115 5.66 32.76 -0.66
C PHE A 115 6.64 31.86 0.10
N THR A 116 6.74 32.02 1.43
CA THR A 116 7.54 31.16 2.31
C THR A 116 7.17 29.69 2.20
N ASP A 117 5.88 29.41 2.10
CA ASP A 117 5.33 28.05 2.16
C ASP A 117 5.48 27.38 0.79
N ALA A 118 5.25 28.14 -0.29
CA ALA A 118 5.59 27.71 -1.64
C ALA A 118 7.10 27.43 -1.80
N MET A 119 7.97 28.25 -1.17
CA MET A 119 9.42 28.05 -1.15
C MET A 119 9.83 26.80 -0.36
N ALA A 120 9.23 26.57 0.81
CA ALA A 120 9.47 25.39 1.64
C ALA A 120 9.01 24.10 0.95
N PHE A 121 7.78 24.05 0.45
CA PHE A 121 7.23 22.90 -0.27
C PHE A 121 8.03 22.52 -1.51
N LEU A 122 8.48 23.52 -2.29
CA LEU A 122 9.28 23.27 -3.50
C LEU A 122 10.76 23.05 -3.23
N ASP A 123 11.21 23.14 -1.97
CA ASP A 123 12.62 23.08 -1.55
C ASP A 123 13.51 24.06 -2.33
N THR A 124 13.13 25.35 -2.33
CA THR A 124 13.88 26.40 -3.04
C THR A 124 14.00 27.70 -2.22
N PRO A 125 15.23 28.23 -2.01
CA PRO A 125 15.44 29.49 -1.28
C PRO A 125 15.22 30.74 -2.16
N ARG A 126 14.58 30.59 -3.32
CA ARG A 126 14.56 31.60 -4.40
C ARG A 126 13.14 32.02 -4.78
N SER A 127 12.72 33.19 -4.30
CA SER A 127 11.42 33.80 -4.58
C SER A 127 11.24 34.27 -6.03
N ASP A 128 12.32 34.40 -6.80
CA ASP A 128 12.27 34.59 -8.25
C ASP A 128 11.83 33.32 -8.98
N ARG A 129 12.26 32.13 -8.53
CA ARG A 129 11.78 30.85 -9.08
C ARG A 129 10.28 30.65 -8.86
N ILE A 130 9.73 31.11 -7.72
CA ILE A 130 8.28 31.08 -7.48
C ILE A 130 7.53 31.91 -8.53
N ARG A 131 8.05 33.09 -8.89
CA ARG A 131 7.45 33.94 -9.93
C ARG A 131 7.51 33.31 -11.33
N GLU A 132 8.63 32.67 -11.68
CA GLU A 132 8.73 31.86 -12.91
C GLU A 132 7.68 30.73 -12.95
N TYR A 133 7.42 30.09 -11.81
CA TYR A 133 6.42 29.01 -11.73
C TYR A 133 4.98 29.56 -11.79
N ILE A 134 4.70 30.72 -11.19
CA ILE A 134 3.42 31.44 -11.32
C ILE A 134 3.15 31.82 -12.78
N ASP A 135 4.13 32.40 -13.46
CA ASP A 135 4.04 32.77 -14.88
C ASP A 135 3.79 31.54 -15.79
N ALA A 136 4.52 30.45 -15.55
CA ALA A 136 4.33 29.19 -16.27
C ALA A 136 2.95 28.53 -16.02
N ILE A 137 2.37 28.69 -14.83
CA ILE A 137 0.99 28.26 -14.53
C ILE A 137 -0.01 29.15 -15.28
N ASN A 138 0.13 30.48 -15.19
CA ASN A 138 -0.75 31.44 -15.86
C ASN A 138 -0.78 31.27 -17.39
N LYS A 139 0.37 30.97 -18.01
CA LYS A 139 0.50 30.70 -19.45
C LYS A 139 0.02 29.30 -19.87
N THR A 140 -0.21 28.40 -18.92
CA THR A 140 -0.69 27.05 -19.25
C THR A 140 -2.20 27.02 -19.36
N TYR A 141 -2.69 26.51 -20.48
CA TYR A 141 -4.10 26.18 -20.66
C TYR A 141 -4.31 24.67 -20.74
N VAL A 142 -5.54 24.28 -20.45
CA VAL A 142 -6.05 22.94 -20.59
C VAL A 142 -7.45 22.97 -21.18
N SER A 143 -7.88 21.87 -21.78
CA SER A 143 -9.28 21.58 -22.04
C SER A 143 -9.77 20.47 -21.12
N TYR A 144 -11.10 20.39 -20.93
CA TYR A 144 -11.77 19.34 -20.19
C TYR A 144 -13.13 19.01 -20.86
N ASP A 145 -13.46 17.73 -20.99
CA ASP A 145 -14.83 17.27 -21.32
C ASP A 145 -15.68 17.22 -20.04
N PHE A 146 -16.21 18.38 -19.66
CA PHE A 146 -17.21 18.49 -18.61
C PHE A 146 -18.61 18.33 -19.21
N THR A 147 -19.07 17.08 -19.25
CA THR A 147 -20.47 16.73 -19.51
C THR A 147 -21.28 16.90 -18.22
N GLU A 148 -22.34 17.70 -18.24
CA GLU A 148 -23.25 17.92 -17.11
C GLU A 148 -24.30 16.80 -16.98
N MET A 149 -25.00 16.73 -15.84
CA MET A 149 -25.92 15.61 -15.52
C MET A 149 -27.18 15.55 -16.41
N ASP A 150 -27.48 16.63 -17.13
CA ASP A 150 -28.54 16.72 -18.14
C ASP A 150 -28.04 16.36 -19.55
N GLY A 151 -26.76 15.96 -19.68
CA GLY A 151 -26.10 15.68 -20.96
C GLY A 151 -25.47 16.90 -21.64
N THR A 152 -25.61 18.11 -21.06
CA THR A 152 -25.04 19.33 -21.65
C THR A 152 -23.51 19.29 -21.59
N ARG A 153 -22.86 19.15 -22.75
CA ARG A 153 -21.40 19.26 -22.85
C ARG A 153 -20.96 20.71 -22.84
N ARG A 154 -20.34 21.16 -21.75
CA ARG A 154 -19.60 22.42 -21.71
C ARG A 154 -18.17 22.17 -22.20
N ALA A 155 -18.03 22.00 -23.52
CA ALA A 155 -16.75 21.88 -24.21
C ALA A 155 -15.96 23.20 -24.14
N SER A 156 -15.28 23.41 -23.01
CA SER A 156 -14.50 24.62 -22.73
C SER A 156 -13.10 24.44 -23.31
N ASN A 157 -12.98 24.60 -24.63
CA ASN A 157 -11.85 24.10 -25.44
C ASN A 157 -10.47 24.70 -25.11
N ARG A 158 -10.38 25.90 -24.54
CA ARG A 158 -9.19 26.43 -23.84
C ARG A 158 -9.64 27.12 -22.56
N ILE A 159 -9.22 26.63 -21.39
CA ILE A 159 -9.29 27.36 -20.12
C ILE A 159 -7.90 27.47 -19.48
N GLN A 160 -7.64 28.57 -18.79
CA GLN A 160 -6.42 28.73 -18.00
C GLN A 160 -6.40 27.68 -16.88
N LEU A 161 -5.26 27.04 -16.63
CA LEU A 161 -5.15 25.95 -15.66
C LEU A 161 -5.44 26.43 -14.23
N LEU A 162 -4.90 27.59 -13.87
CA LEU A 162 -5.13 28.33 -12.63
C LEU A 162 -4.77 29.79 -12.90
N ALA A 163 -5.54 30.75 -12.36
CA ALA A 163 -5.19 32.17 -12.42
C ALA A 163 -4.47 32.55 -11.13
N CYS A 164 -3.24 33.05 -11.21
CA CYS A 164 -2.36 33.32 -10.09
C CYS A 164 -1.77 34.74 -10.14
N GLU A 165 -1.66 35.38 -8.99
CA GLU A 165 -1.21 36.77 -8.80
C GLU A 165 -0.15 36.84 -7.70
N ASP A 166 0.87 37.68 -7.89
CA ASP A 166 1.92 37.96 -6.91
C ASP A 166 1.53 39.22 -6.11
N ILE A 167 1.02 39.02 -4.90
CA ILE A 167 0.45 40.08 -4.06
C ILE A 167 1.44 40.38 -2.94
N THR A 168 1.82 41.65 -2.79
CA THR A 168 2.60 42.14 -1.65
C THR A 168 1.69 42.93 -0.72
N LEU A 169 1.54 42.45 0.51
CA LEU A 169 0.68 43.02 1.53
C LEU A 169 1.30 44.30 2.15
N PRO A 170 0.51 45.16 2.83
CA PRO A 170 1.02 46.34 3.53
C PRO A 170 2.06 46.03 4.63
N SER A 171 2.14 44.78 5.10
CA SER A 171 3.18 44.27 6.01
C SER A 171 4.54 44.05 5.34
N GLY A 172 4.62 44.11 4.01
CA GLY A 172 5.76 43.66 3.21
C GLY A 172 5.78 42.15 2.94
N GLU A 173 4.87 41.38 3.53
CA GLU A 173 4.69 39.96 3.26
C GLU A 173 4.21 39.73 1.81
N ARG A 174 4.68 38.65 1.19
CA ARG A 174 4.32 38.30 -0.20
C ARG A 174 3.53 37.00 -0.21
N ILE A 175 2.36 37.03 -0.84
CA ILE A 175 1.45 35.89 -0.97
C ILE A 175 1.16 35.63 -2.44
N ILE A 176 0.96 34.35 -2.78
CA ILE A 176 0.38 33.94 -4.05
C ILE A 176 -1.13 34.02 -3.89
N GLY A 177 -1.78 35.01 -4.49
CA GLY A 177 -3.24 35.02 -4.64
C GLY A 177 -3.62 34.16 -5.84
N TYR A 178 -4.70 33.37 -5.76
CA TYR A 178 -5.09 32.53 -6.88
C TYR A 178 -6.57 32.11 -6.87
N ARG A 179 -7.08 31.77 -8.06
CA ARG A 179 -8.45 31.31 -8.28
C ARG A 179 -8.52 30.32 -9.44
N MET A 180 -9.42 29.35 -9.32
CA MET A 180 -9.66 28.34 -10.35
C MET A 180 -10.89 28.67 -11.20
N HIS A 181 -10.93 28.19 -12.45
CA HIS A 181 -12.07 28.41 -13.34
C HIS A 181 -13.37 27.86 -12.72
N PRO A 182 -14.52 28.57 -12.75
CA PRO A 182 -15.75 28.16 -12.06
C PRO A 182 -16.25 26.75 -12.40
N SER A 183 -16.08 26.29 -13.65
CA SER A 183 -16.42 24.90 -14.04
C SER A 183 -15.58 23.86 -13.30
N VAL A 184 -14.30 24.14 -13.05
CA VAL A 184 -13.39 23.25 -12.29
C VAL A 184 -13.83 23.19 -10.82
N ARG A 185 -14.16 24.34 -10.21
CA ARG A 185 -14.72 24.40 -8.85
C ARG A 185 -16.02 23.58 -8.74
N LYS A 186 -16.96 23.77 -9.69
CA LYS A 186 -18.22 23.00 -9.75
C LYS A 186 -17.96 21.49 -9.86
N VAL A 187 -17.02 21.08 -10.70
CA VAL A 187 -16.63 19.67 -10.90
C VAL A 187 -16.01 19.06 -9.65
N ILE A 188 -15.14 19.78 -8.93
CA ILE A 188 -14.56 19.30 -7.67
C ILE A 188 -15.65 19.11 -6.61
N LEU A 189 -16.54 20.09 -6.45
CA LEU A 189 -17.65 20.01 -5.48
C LEU A 189 -18.65 18.91 -5.83
N ALA A 190 -18.94 18.65 -7.12
CA ALA A 190 -19.85 17.60 -7.55
C ALA A 190 -19.24 16.17 -7.54
N ALA A 191 -17.95 16.01 -7.29
CA ALA A 191 -17.24 14.75 -7.52
C ALA A 191 -17.61 13.62 -6.54
N THR A 192 -18.25 12.57 -7.06
CA THR A 192 -18.47 11.29 -6.36
C THR A 192 -17.31 10.30 -6.55
N GLN A 193 -16.56 10.40 -7.65
CA GLN A 193 -15.40 9.56 -7.98
C GLN A 193 -14.12 10.40 -8.07
N TYR A 194 -13.06 9.94 -7.42
CA TYR A 194 -11.80 10.67 -7.25
C TYR A 194 -10.63 9.73 -6.99
N ALA A 195 -9.40 10.23 -7.10
CA ALA A 195 -8.18 9.59 -6.60
C ALA A 195 -7.59 10.38 -5.43
N HIS A 196 -6.87 9.73 -4.52
CA HIS A 196 -6.02 10.40 -3.53
C HIS A 196 -4.59 10.50 -4.03
N LEU A 197 -4.03 11.72 -4.03
CA LEU A 197 -2.70 12.02 -4.57
C LEU A 197 -1.75 12.47 -3.45
N GLU A 198 -0.57 11.86 -3.32
CA GLU A 198 0.50 12.25 -2.40
C GLU A 198 1.02 13.64 -2.79
N VAL A 199 0.63 14.70 -2.07
CA VAL A 199 0.97 16.09 -2.43
C VAL A 199 2.49 16.27 -2.49
N ALA A 200 3.20 15.63 -1.55
CA ALA A 200 4.65 15.62 -1.47
C ALA A 200 5.37 14.82 -2.57
N ALA A 201 4.70 13.94 -3.33
CA ALA A 201 5.33 13.26 -4.47
C ALA A 201 5.66 14.27 -5.58
N PHE A 202 4.74 15.21 -5.87
CA PHE A 202 4.94 16.22 -6.91
C PHE A 202 6.16 17.12 -6.67
N ALA A 203 6.39 17.57 -5.43
CA ALA A 203 7.58 18.35 -5.07
C ALA A 203 8.91 17.64 -5.37
N ARG A 204 8.90 16.29 -5.39
CA ARG A 204 10.08 15.44 -5.60
C ARG A 204 10.26 15.01 -7.06
N PHE A 205 9.22 15.07 -7.90
CA PHE A 205 9.30 14.74 -9.34
C PHE A 205 10.32 15.64 -10.08
N ARG A 206 11.05 15.04 -11.02
CA ARG A 206 11.99 15.70 -11.94
C ARG A 206 11.45 15.73 -13.37
N CYS A 207 10.69 14.70 -13.77
CA CYS A 207 10.07 14.64 -15.10
C CYS A 207 8.71 15.36 -15.07
N LYS A 208 8.47 16.27 -16.02
CA LYS A 208 7.19 17.01 -16.10
C LYS A 208 5.99 16.11 -16.39
N TYR A 209 6.22 14.95 -17.01
CA TYR A 209 5.18 13.99 -17.35
C TYR A 209 4.77 13.09 -16.17
N SER A 210 5.63 12.93 -15.15
CA SER A 210 5.28 12.24 -13.89
C SER A 210 4.03 12.84 -13.27
N ALA A 211 3.94 14.18 -13.19
CA ALA A 211 2.78 14.88 -12.65
C ALA A 211 1.49 14.69 -13.47
N ARG A 212 1.60 14.27 -14.74
CA ARG A 212 0.47 14.07 -15.67
C ARG A 212 0.02 12.60 -15.72
N LEU A 213 0.96 11.67 -15.57
CA LEU A 213 0.71 10.22 -15.52
C LEU A 213 0.29 9.76 -14.11
N TYR A 214 0.90 10.32 -13.06
CA TYR A 214 0.65 9.93 -11.67
C TYR A 214 -0.84 9.91 -11.29
N PRO A 215 -1.66 10.93 -11.58
CA PRO A 215 -3.09 10.90 -11.20
C PRO A 215 -3.88 9.79 -11.89
N LYS A 216 -3.49 9.38 -13.10
CA LYS A 216 -4.13 8.30 -13.85
C LYS A 216 -3.85 6.95 -13.18
N LEU A 217 -2.59 6.68 -12.86
CA LEU A 217 -2.19 5.45 -12.15
C LEU A 217 -2.72 5.43 -10.70
N ALA A 218 -2.71 6.57 -10.01
CA ALA A 218 -3.23 6.71 -8.64
C ALA A 218 -4.75 6.45 -8.55
N TYR A 219 -5.51 6.77 -9.61
CA TYR A 219 -6.91 6.37 -9.68
C TYR A 219 -7.07 4.85 -9.76
N VAL A 220 -6.31 4.17 -10.63
CA VAL A 220 -6.35 2.69 -10.76
C VAL A 220 -5.94 2.03 -9.44
N ALA A 221 -4.89 2.55 -8.79
CA ALA A 221 -4.46 2.08 -7.48
C ALA A 221 -5.53 2.22 -6.38
N GLY A 222 -6.40 3.22 -6.49
CA GLY A 222 -7.52 3.46 -5.57
C GLY A 222 -8.74 2.57 -5.77
N LEU A 223 -8.75 1.71 -6.80
CA LEU A 223 -9.85 0.77 -7.05
C LEU A 223 -9.79 -0.46 -6.13
N ASP A 224 -10.95 -1.05 -5.87
CA ASP A 224 -11.06 -2.34 -5.19
C ASP A 224 -10.50 -3.48 -6.05
N GLU A 225 -10.90 -3.52 -7.33
CA GLU A 225 -10.32 -4.40 -8.35
C GLU A 225 -9.36 -3.62 -9.25
N GLN A 226 -8.08 -4.03 -9.25
CA GLN A 226 -7.00 -3.37 -9.97
C GLN A 226 -6.76 -4.07 -11.33
N HIS A 227 -7.63 -3.74 -12.29
CA HIS A 227 -7.52 -4.25 -13.67
C HIS A 227 -6.39 -3.51 -14.45
N PRO A 228 -5.58 -4.21 -15.27
CA PRO A 228 -4.55 -3.57 -16.09
C PRO A 228 -5.15 -2.55 -17.06
N THR A 229 -4.51 -1.39 -17.21
CA THR A 229 -5.01 -0.32 -18.10
C THR A 229 -4.22 -0.23 -19.39
N PHE A 230 -4.96 -0.29 -20.51
CA PHE A 230 -4.45 -0.33 -21.88
C PHE A 230 -4.51 1.06 -22.52
N TYR A 231 -3.45 1.45 -23.22
CA TYR A 231 -3.38 2.68 -24.01
C TYR A 231 -2.70 2.41 -25.36
N LYS A 232 -3.16 3.05 -26.46
CA LYS A 232 -2.27 3.20 -27.62
C LYS A 232 -1.18 4.22 -27.30
N PRO A 233 0.04 4.08 -27.85
CA PRO A 233 1.12 5.04 -27.62
C PRO A 233 0.77 6.50 -27.95
N GLU A 234 0.09 6.72 -29.07
CA GLU A 234 -0.32 8.04 -29.56
C GLU A 234 -1.37 8.67 -28.64
N GLU A 235 -2.32 7.87 -28.15
CA GLU A 235 -3.38 8.31 -27.23
C GLU A 235 -2.79 8.73 -25.87
N LEU A 236 -1.84 7.96 -25.32
CA LEU A 236 -1.16 8.34 -24.09
C LEU A 236 -0.26 9.57 -24.29
N ALA A 237 0.38 9.72 -25.45
CA ALA A 237 1.17 10.90 -25.76
C ALA A 237 0.31 12.19 -25.79
N ASP A 238 -0.89 12.12 -26.36
CA ASP A 238 -1.90 13.20 -26.28
C ASP A 238 -2.37 13.45 -24.83
N GLU A 239 -2.74 12.41 -24.08
CA GLU A 239 -3.16 12.53 -22.67
C GLU A 239 -2.10 13.21 -21.78
N LEU A 240 -0.81 12.97 -22.06
CA LEU A 240 0.32 13.54 -21.33
C LEU A 240 0.81 14.88 -21.91
N GLY A 241 0.26 15.33 -23.03
CA GLY A 241 0.71 16.54 -23.74
C GLY A 241 2.18 16.46 -24.16
N TYR A 242 2.59 15.31 -24.71
CA TYR A 242 3.92 15.09 -25.27
C TYR A 242 3.99 15.64 -26.71
N VAL A 243 4.97 16.50 -26.97
CA VAL A 243 5.24 17.04 -28.31
C VAL A 243 6.56 16.47 -28.82
N SER A 244 6.52 15.78 -29.95
CA SER A 244 7.72 15.26 -30.61
C SER A 244 8.58 16.40 -31.15
N LYS A 245 9.89 16.33 -30.92
CA LYS A 245 10.91 17.28 -31.46
C LYS A 245 10.90 17.37 -33.00
N LYS A 246 10.25 16.42 -33.69
CA LYS A 246 10.13 16.35 -35.16
C LYS A 246 8.68 16.52 -35.64
N GLY A 247 7.76 17.01 -34.79
CA GLY A 247 6.33 17.12 -35.06
C GLY A 247 5.60 15.78 -35.01
N ASN A 248 6.01 14.82 -35.83
CA ASN A 248 5.40 13.49 -35.92
C ASN A 248 5.73 12.61 -34.71
N PHE A 249 4.75 11.84 -34.25
CA PHE A 249 4.93 10.84 -33.19
C PHE A 249 5.97 9.77 -33.58
N HIS A 250 6.76 9.31 -32.62
CA HIS A 250 7.72 8.23 -32.80
C HIS A 250 7.94 7.50 -31.48
N TRP A 251 7.63 6.19 -31.43
CA TRP A 251 7.70 5.36 -30.22
C TRP A 251 8.99 5.57 -29.42
N GLY A 252 10.15 5.37 -30.06
CA GLY A 252 11.45 5.43 -29.38
C GLY A 252 11.87 6.84 -28.93
N HIS A 253 11.14 7.89 -29.30
CA HIS A 253 11.30 9.22 -28.72
C HIS A 253 10.32 9.44 -27.57
N PHE A 254 9.05 9.02 -27.70
CA PHE A 254 8.08 9.06 -26.59
C PHE A 254 8.52 8.20 -25.38
N GLU A 255 9.05 7.00 -25.62
CA GLU A 255 9.55 6.13 -24.56
C GLU A 255 10.69 6.78 -23.77
N ASN A 256 11.71 7.30 -24.47
CA ASN A 256 12.92 7.83 -23.85
C ASN A 256 12.83 9.29 -23.38
N ASP A 257 11.97 10.13 -23.98
CA ASP A 257 11.78 11.55 -23.57
C ASP A 257 10.61 11.74 -22.58
N CYS A 258 9.72 10.74 -22.43
CA CYS A 258 8.46 10.89 -21.68
C CYS A 258 8.13 9.69 -20.78
N LEU A 259 7.79 8.54 -21.35
CA LEU A 259 7.20 7.42 -20.60
C LEU A 259 8.16 6.82 -19.58
N LYS A 260 9.34 6.34 -20.01
CA LYS A 260 10.33 5.75 -19.10
C LYS A 260 10.82 6.78 -18.07
N PRO A 261 11.21 8.02 -18.44
CA PRO A 261 11.56 9.05 -17.46
C PRO A 261 10.45 9.38 -16.46
N ALA A 262 9.17 9.24 -16.81
CA ALA A 262 8.07 9.42 -15.86
C ALA A 262 7.93 8.22 -14.89
N MET A 263 8.08 6.99 -15.39
CA MET A 263 8.01 5.78 -14.58
C MET A 263 9.20 5.67 -13.61
N ASP A 264 10.42 5.85 -14.11
CA ASP A 264 11.65 5.87 -13.30
C ASP A 264 11.60 6.97 -12.22
N ASP A 265 11.03 8.14 -12.53
CA ASP A 265 10.88 9.28 -11.61
C ASP A 265 9.74 9.09 -10.59
N MET A 266 8.76 8.23 -10.85
CA MET A 266 7.68 7.90 -9.90
C MET A 266 8.01 6.72 -8.99
N PHE A 267 8.48 5.60 -9.57
CA PHE A 267 8.60 4.29 -8.90
C PHE A 267 10.06 3.84 -8.70
N GLY A 268 11.01 4.63 -9.19
CA GLY A 268 12.43 4.30 -9.19
C GLY A 268 12.87 3.59 -10.47
N ALA A 269 14.14 3.76 -10.82
CA ALA A 269 14.74 3.10 -11.97
C ALA A 269 15.23 1.68 -11.61
N GLU A 270 15.15 0.73 -12.55
CA GLU A 270 15.56 -0.67 -12.35
C GLU A 270 17.04 -0.84 -11.95
N ASP A 271 17.89 0.13 -12.31
CA ASP A 271 19.31 0.18 -11.96
C ASP A 271 19.61 0.85 -10.61
N GLY A 272 18.58 1.34 -9.91
CA GLY A 272 18.70 2.08 -8.65
C GLY A 272 19.20 3.52 -8.80
N SER A 273 19.37 4.05 -10.02
CA SER A 273 19.85 5.43 -10.26
C SER A 273 18.87 6.52 -9.79
N THR A 274 17.59 6.18 -9.63
CA THR A 274 16.53 7.06 -9.12
C THR A 274 15.70 6.33 -8.07
N ASN A 275 15.47 6.96 -6.92
CA ASN A 275 14.59 6.46 -5.86
C ASN A 275 13.11 6.74 -6.18
N ALA A 276 12.24 5.82 -5.77
CA ALA A 276 10.79 5.98 -5.80
C ALA A 276 10.31 7.23 -5.03
N LYS A 277 9.23 7.84 -5.51
CA LYS A 277 8.68 9.12 -5.00
C LYS A 277 7.19 9.03 -4.71
N VAL A 278 6.52 8.11 -5.39
CA VAL A 278 5.22 7.55 -5.03
C VAL A 278 5.47 6.40 -4.04
N ARG A 279 4.66 6.30 -2.99
CA ARG A 279 4.77 5.28 -1.94
C ARG A 279 3.49 4.47 -1.76
N ARG A 280 2.33 5.02 -2.16
CA ARG A 280 1.01 4.42 -1.98
C ARG A 280 0.77 3.17 -2.83
N PHE A 281 1.39 3.10 -4.00
CA PHE A 281 1.22 2.01 -4.96
C PHE A 281 2.48 1.78 -5.79
N VAL A 282 2.58 0.59 -6.39
CA VAL A 282 3.60 0.24 -7.37
C VAL A 282 2.95 0.14 -8.74
N ALA A 283 3.66 0.54 -9.79
CA ALA A 283 3.21 0.33 -11.16
C ALA A 283 4.39 0.04 -12.08
N ASN A 284 4.18 -0.83 -13.06
CA ASN A 284 5.09 -1.05 -14.18
C ASN A 284 4.29 -1.02 -15.50
N TYR A 285 4.95 -1.21 -16.64
CA TYR A 285 4.27 -1.38 -17.92
C TYR A 285 4.88 -2.51 -18.75
N GLU A 286 4.03 -3.21 -19.50
CA GLU A 286 4.44 -4.09 -20.59
C GLU A 286 4.16 -3.44 -21.96
N LEU A 287 4.90 -3.86 -22.99
CA LEU A 287 4.71 -3.39 -24.36
C LEU A 287 4.18 -4.53 -25.23
N ARG A 288 2.93 -4.42 -25.68
CA ARG A 288 2.35 -5.33 -26.67
C ARG A 288 2.72 -4.83 -28.05
N ARG A 289 3.35 -5.70 -28.85
CA ARG A 289 3.89 -5.38 -30.18
C ARG A 289 3.23 -6.25 -31.24
N ALA A 290 2.76 -5.62 -32.31
CA ALA A 290 2.10 -6.30 -33.41
C ALA A 290 2.99 -7.37 -34.05
N ALA A 291 2.38 -8.45 -34.56
CA ALA A 291 3.05 -9.56 -35.23
C ALA A 291 3.48 -9.24 -36.68
N SER A 292 3.93 -8.01 -36.93
CA SER A 292 4.26 -7.47 -38.26
C SER A 292 5.74 -7.07 -38.38
N ARG A 293 6.19 -6.81 -39.61
CA ARG A 293 7.57 -6.38 -39.89
C ARG A 293 7.88 -5.08 -39.13
N GLY A 294 8.94 -5.11 -38.30
CA GLY A 294 9.33 -4.00 -37.44
C GLY A 294 8.73 -4.02 -36.03
N ARG A 295 7.74 -4.89 -35.75
CA ARG A 295 7.12 -5.11 -34.43
C ARG A 295 6.78 -3.79 -33.69
N PRO A 296 5.98 -2.91 -34.30
CA PRO A 296 5.57 -1.64 -33.68
C PRO A 296 4.81 -1.91 -32.37
N VAL A 297 4.90 -0.99 -31.40
CA VAL A 297 4.08 -1.04 -30.19
C VAL A 297 2.64 -0.72 -30.56
N GLU A 298 1.73 -1.63 -30.21
CA GLU A 298 0.30 -1.55 -30.49
C GLU A 298 -0.46 -1.11 -29.24
N SER A 299 -0.02 -1.54 -28.05
CA SER A 299 -0.48 -0.99 -26.78
C SER A 299 0.58 -1.03 -25.68
N ILE A 300 0.51 -0.03 -24.82
CA ILE A 300 1.14 0.02 -23.50
C ILE A 300 0.10 -0.55 -22.53
N VAL A 301 0.50 -1.45 -21.65
CA VAL A 301 -0.38 -1.95 -20.59
C VAL A 301 0.28 -1.72 -19.24
N PHE A 302 -0.34 -0.88 -18.41
CA PHE A 302 0.11 -0.66 -17.05
C PHE A 302 -0.50 -1.70 -16.12
N HIS A 303 0.34 -2.37 -15.33
CA HIS A 303 -0.11 -3.14 -14.17
C HIS A 303 0.12 -2.27 -12.93
N VAL A 304 -0.94 -2.03 -12.16
CA VAL A 304 -0.92 -1.15 -10.99
C VAL A 304 -1.32 -1.97 -9.77
N GLY A 305 -0.43 -2.10 -8.79
CA GLY A 305 -0.63 -2.89 -7.58
C GLY A 305 -0.58 -2.05 -6.31
N ARG A 306 -1.35 -2.43 -5.28
CA ARG A 306 -1.20 -1.87 -3.93
C ARG A 306 0.26 -2.05 -3.46
N ALA A 307 0.90 -0.97 -3.02
CA ALA A 307 2.24 -1.09 -2.44
C ALA A 307 2.16 -1.87 -1.12
N ALA A 308 3.25 -2.53 -0.76
CA ALA A 308 3.43 -2.99 0.61
C ALA A 308 3.48 -1.75 1.52
N LYS A 309 2.41 -1.50 2.29
CA LYS A 309 2.27 -0.34 3.18
C LYS A 309 3.57 -0.07 3.94
N HIS A 310 3.96 1.20 4.00
CA HIS A 310 5.06 1.61 4.87
C HIS A 310 4.73 1.23 6.31
N ILE A 311 5.70 0.70 7.05
CA ILE A 311 5.48 0.13 8.39
C ILE A 311 4.82 1.13 9.35
N GLY A 312 5.16 2.42 9.22
CA GLY A 312 4.56 3.52 9.99
C GLY A 312 3.02 3.64 9.87
N GLU A 313 2.42 3.06 8.82
CA GLU A 313 0.98 3.12 8.53
C GLU A 313 0.20 1.88 8.94
N GLU A 314 0.88 0.81 9.35
CA GLU A 314 0.21 -0.44 9.65
C GLU A 314 -0.56 -0.39 10.97
N GLN A 315 -1.73 -1.04 10.99
CA GLN A 315 -2.61 -1.01 12.14
C GLN A 315 -1.98 -1.78 13.29
N LYS A 316 -1.58 -1.04 14.33
CA LYS A 316 -0.92 -1.58 15.52
C LYS A 316 -1.86 -2.56 16.24
N PRO A 317 -1.49 -3.85 16.39
CA PRO A 317 -2.19 -4.75 17.30
C PRO A 317 -2.05 -4.23 18.74
N LYS A 318 -3.05 -4.50 19.59
CA LYS A 318 -3.05 -4.05 20.98
C LYS A 318 -2.02 -4.85 21.79
N VAL A 319 -0.85 -4.26 22.02
CA VAL A 319 0.21 -4.86 22.85
C VAL A 319 -0.24 -4.95 24.32
N VAL A 320 -0.18 -6.16 24.89
CA VAL A 320 -0.50 -6.42 26.30
C VAL A 320 0.74 -6.33 27.19
N SER A 321 0.55 -6.10 28.49
CA SER A 321 1.64 -5.95 29.47
C SER A 321 2.57 -7.16 29.55
N LEU A 322 2.02 -8.38 29.40
CA LEU A 322 2.79 -9.63 29.38
C LEU A 322 3.79 -9.66 28.22
N ASP A 323 3.37 -9.24 27.02
CA ASP A 323 4.23 -9.22 25.85
C ASP A 323 5.31 -8.14 25.94
N ARG A 324 5.00 -6.96 26.51
CA ARG A 324 6.02 -5.94 26.84
C ARG A 324 7.12 -6.52 27.73
N ALA A 325 6.75 -7.28 28.75
CA ALA A 325 7.71 -7.91 29.66
C ALA A 325 8.51 -9.03 28.99
N ARG A 326 7.89 -9.82 28.10
CA ARG A 326 8.58 -10.84 27.28
C ARG A 326 9.58 -10.19 26.31
N THR A 327 9.16 -9.19 25.56
CA THR A 327 9.98 -8.45 24.58
C THR A 327 11.21 -7.80 25.23
N ARG A 328 11.07 -7.18 26.41
CA ARG A 328 12.23 -6.64 27.15
C ARG A 328 13.22 -7.74 27.52
N LYS A 329 12.75 -8.82 28.16
CA LYS A 329 13.58 -9.98 28.54
C LYS A 329 14.29 -10.64 27.35
N ILE A 330 13.72 -10.60 26.15
CA ILE A 330 14.36 -11.10 24.93
C ILE A 330 15.58 -10.24 24.57
N PHE A 331 15.45 -8.92 24.55
CA PHE A 331 16.55 -8.02 24.20
C PHE A 331 17.61 -7.92 25.31
N GLU A 332 17.19 -7.93 26.58
CA GLU A 332 18.06 -8.06 27.75
C GLU A 332 18.91 -9.33 27.66
N LYS A 333 18.31 -10.50 27.40
CA LYS A 333 19.02 -11.78 27.25
C LYS A 333 19.96 -11.81 26.04
N ALA A 334 19.61 -11.11 24.97
CA ALA A 334 20.43 -11.01 23.77
C ALA A 334 21.56 -9.97 23.86
N GLY A 335 21.64 -9.21 24.97
CA GLY A 335 22.66 -8.17 25.15
C GLY A 335 22.56 -7.04 24.13
N LEU A 336 21.36 -6.70 23.66
CA LEU A 336 21.16 -5.59 22.72
C LEU A 336 20.98 -4.27 23.47
N ASP A 337 21.63 -3.22 22.98
CA ASP A 337 21.45 -1.90 23.55
C ASP A 337 20.02 -1.36 23.32
N HIS A 338 19.44 -0.79 24.38
CA HIS A 338 18.05 -0.34 24.39
C HIS A 338 17.79 0.98 23.67
N VAL A 339 18.83 1.73 23.31
CA VAL A 339 18.72 3.04 22.65
C VAL A 339 19.02 2.94 21.15
N THR A 340 20.03 2.14 20.79
CA THR A 340 20.64 2.11 19.46
C THR A 340 20.34 0.84 18.66
N GLU A 341 20.07 -0.29 19.31
CA GLU A 341 19.87 -1.59 18.63
C GLU A 341 18.45 -2.16 18.81
N THR A 342 17.72 -1.71 19.82
CA THR A 342 16.38 -2.21 20.17
C THR A 342 15.29 -1.42 19.44
N PRO A 343 14.46 -2.04 18.58
CA PRO A 343 13.34 -1.36 17.94
C PRO A 343 12.26 -1.04 18.98
N ASN A 344 11.66 0.15 18.91
CA ASN A 344 10.66 0.55 19.89
C ASN A 344 9.37 -0.27 19.79
N GLU A 345 8.57 -0.30 20.86
CA GLU A 345 7.32 -1.09 20.93
C GLU A 345 6.35 -0.76 19.78
N GLU A 346 6.30 0.51 19.36
CA GLU A 346 5.50 0.97 18.23
C GLU A 346 5.87 0.27 16.93
N LEU A 347 7.17 0.23 16.60
CA LEU A 347 7.70 -0.34 15.36
C LEU A 347 7.61 -1.88 15.37
N LEU A 348 7.83 -2.51 16.53
CA LEU A 348 7.63 -3.95 16.71
C LEU A 348 6.15 -4.34 16.55
N ALA A 349 5.22 -3.55 17.09
CA ALA A 349 3.78 -3.77 16.90
C ALA A 349 3.36 -3.61 15.44
N GLN A 350 3.88 -2.59 14.74
CA GLN A 350 3.60 -2.39 13.31
C GLN A 350 4.11 -3.55 12.45
N ALA A 351 5.30 -4.08 12.72
CA ALA A 351 5.82 -5.28 12.08
C ALA A 351 4.96 -6.51 12.35
N ALA A 352 4.56 -6.72 13.62
CA ALA A 352 3.67 -7.79 14.04
C ALA A 352 2.33 -7.76 13.29
N GLY A 353 1.71 -6.57 13.18
CA GLY A 353 0.49 -6.36 12.40
C GLY A 353 0.66 -6.65 10.91
N ARG A 354 1.71 -6.11 10.28
CA ARG A 354 2.04 -6.33 8.86
C ARG A 354 2.26 -7.81 8.53
N MET A 355 2.97 -8.52 9.40
CA MET A 355 3.29 -9.94 9.21
C MET A 355 2.23 -10.91 9.74
N LYS A 356 1.18 -10.41 10.42
CA LYS A 356 0.11 -11.19 11.06
C LYS A 356 0.64 -12.22 12.10
N VAL A 357 1.61 -11.81 12.92
CA VAL A 357 2.21 -12.63 13.99
C VAL A 357 2.30 -11.86 15.30
N GLY A 358 2.60 -12.54 16.41
CA GLY A 358 2.81 -11.91 17.71
C GLY A 358 4.08 -11.03 17.78
N ILE A 359 4.00 -9.92 18.52
CA ILE A 359 5.13 -8.99 18.75
C ILE A 359 6.36 -9.66 19.38
N VAL A 360 6.14 -10.70 20.19
CA VAL A 360 7.18 -11.50 20.83
C VAL A 360 8.03 -12.26 19.80
N LEU A 361 7.42 -12.81 18.74
CA LEU A 361 8.14 -13.52 17.67
C LEU A 361 9.01 -12.56 16.85
N ILE A 362 8.49 -11.37 16.54
CA ILE A 362 9.26 -10.32 15.86
C ILE A 362 10.48 -9.91 16.69
N ALA A 363 10.31 -9.73 18.02
CA ALA A 363 11.40 -9.42 18.92
C ALA A 363 12.45 -10.55 19.00
N GLN A 364 12.02 -11.82 19.07
CA GLN A 364 12.91 -12.99 19.04
C GLN A 364 13.75 -13.04 17.76
N ARG A 365 13.12 -12.83 16.60
CA ARG A 365 13.80 -12.91 15.29
C ARG A 365 14.74 -11.74 15.03
N TRP A 366 14.41 -10.54 15.49
CA TRP A 366 15.35 -9.41 15.48
C TRP A 366 16.54 -9.65 16.41
N ALA A 367 16.30 -10.16 17.62
CA ALA A 367 17.36 -10.48 18.57
C ALA A 367 18.34 -11.53 18.00
N ALA A 368 17.83 -12.65 17.48
CA ALA A 368 18.65 -13.67 16.84
C ALA A 368 19.40 -13.14 15.61
N THR A 369 18.75 -12.30 14.79
CA THR A 369 19.38 -11.63 13.64
C THR A 369 20.54 -10.74 14.08
N MET A 370 20.38 -9.95 15.14
CA MET A 370 21.41 -9.04 15.64
C MET A 370 22.58 -9.79 16.28
N SER A 371 22.34 -10.91 16.97
CA SER A 371 23.42 -11.81 17.42
C SER A 371 24.21 -12.36 16.22
N LEU A 372 23.52 -12.98 15.26
CA LEU A 372 24.12 -13.52 14.04
C LEU A 372 24.94 -12.48 13.26
N ALA A 373 24.38 -11.28 13.06
CA ALA A 373 25.04 -10.20 12.33
C ALA A 373 26.31 -9.68 13.02
N LYS A 374 26.37 -9.72 14.36
CA LYS A 374 27.56 -9.39 15.16
C LYS A 374 28.62 -10.51 15.14
N GLU A 375 28.19 -11.77 15.08
CA GLU A 375 29.09 -12.93 15.14
C GLU A 375 29.70 -13.30 13.78
N ASP A 376 28.95 -13.17 12.69
CA ASP A 376 29.45 -13.33 11.32
C ASP A 376 28.77 -12.32 10.37
N PRO A 377 29.36 -11.13 10.17
CA PRO A 377 28.78 -10.09 9.31
C PRO A 377 28.64 -10.48 7.83
N ASP A 378 29.34 -11.51 7.35
CA ASP A 378 29.28 -11.97 5.96
C ASP A 378 28.21 -13.06 5.72
N LEU A 379 27.60 -13.57 6.79
CA LEU A 379 26.45 -14.46 6.76
C LEU A 379 25.25 -13.79 6.07
N LEU A 380 24.52 -14.56 5.25
CA LEU A 380 23.24 -14.13 4.70
C LEU A 380 22.14 -14.25 5.76
N ILE A 381 21.47 -13.14 6.02
CA ILE A 381 20.33 -13.02 6.91
C ILE A 381 19.06 -13.10 6.07
N GLY A 382 18.17 -14.01 6.47
CA GLY A 382 16.85 -14.18 5.88
C GLY A 382 16.74 -15.31 4.87
N SER A 383 15.51 -15.80 4.70
CA SER A 383 15.12 -16.93 3.85
C SER A 383 15.38 -16.77 2.35
N LEU A 384 15.41 -15.52 1.85
CA LEU A 384 15.67 -15.17 0.46
C LEU A 384 17.15 -14.81 0.24
N GLY A 385 17.94 -14.66 1.31
CA GLY A 385 19.36 -14.32 1.26
C GLY A 385 19.63 -12.91 0.75
N LEU A 386 18.69 -11.98 0.93
CA LEU A 386 18.77 -10.63 0.35
C LEU A 386 19.72 -9.67 1.09
N LEU A 387 20.06 -9.98 2.34
CA LEU A 387 20.85 -9.12 3.22
C LEU A 387 22.02 -9.92 3.83
N THR A 388 23.17 -9.28 4.05
CA THR A 388 24.19 -9.79 4.98
C THR A 388 24.06 -9.11 6.35
N GLY A 389 24.64 -9.73 7.39
CA GLY A 389 24.76 -9.10 8.71
C GLY A 389 25.40 -7.71 8.64
N HIS A 390 26.46 -7.55 7.83
CA HIS A 390 27.14 -6.29 7.56
C HIS A 390 26.23 -5.24 6.90
N GLN A 391 25.30 -5.64 6.01
CA GLN A 391 24.32 -4.72 5.43
C GLN A 391 23.26 -4.24 6.44
N ILE A 392 23.01 -4.99 7.52
CA ILE A 392 22.15 -4.58 8.64
C ILE A 392 22.93 -3.67 9.59
N LEU A 393 24.13 -4.09 10.04
CA LEU A 393 24.98 -3.31 10.95
C LEU A 393 25.39 -1.96 10.37
N ASN A 394 25.71 -1.87 9.07
CA ASN A 394 26.09 -0.59 8.45
C ASN A 394 24.90 0.39 8.43
N THR A 395 23.71 -0.05 7.98
CA THR A 395 22.49 0.78 8.03
C THR A 395 22.10 1.11 9.48
N LEU A 396 22.34 0.22 10.45
CA LEU A 396 22.12 0.51 11.87
C LEU A 396 23.01 1.66 12.35
N ALA A 397 24.27 1.69 11.94
CA ALA A 397 25.22 2.74 12.29
C ALA A 397 25.01 4.06 11.51
N SER A 398 24.55 4.02 10.26
CA SER A 398 24.39 5.22 9.42
C SER A 398 22.98 5.83 9.41
N GLU A 399 21.95 5.02 9.62
CA GLU A 399 20.53 5.40 9.46
C GLU A 399 19.69 5.05 10.72
N GLY A 400 20.26 4.33 11.69
CA GLY A 400 19.63 3.99 12.97
C GLY A 400 18.68 2.79 12.93
N VAL A 401 18.22 2.37 14.12
CA VAL A 401 17.46 1.13 14.32
C VAL A 401 16.19 1.02 13.48
N ARG A 402 15.49 2.13 13.22
CA ARG A 402 14.27 2.12 12.39
C ARG A 402 14.58 1.70 10.96
N ALA A 403 15.66 2.23 10.36
CA ALA A 403 16.04 1.89 9.00
C ALA A 403 16.51 0.44 8.91
N ALA A 404 17.41 0.01 9.81
CA ALA A 404 17.95 -1.34 9.84
C ALA A 404 16.86 -2.41 10.03
N PHE A 405 15.93 -2.17 10.95
CA PHE A 405 14.79 -3.05 11.20
C PHE A 405 13.80 -3.08 10.03
N THR A 406 13.46 -1.92 9.44
CA THR A 406 12.55 -1.85 8.28
C THR A 406 13.15 -2.53 7.05
N LYS A 407 14.47 -2.42 6.87
CA LYS A 407 15.25 -3.11 5.84
C LYS A 407 15.25 -4.63 6.06
N TRP A 408 15.52 -5.09 7.29
CA TRP A 408 15.45 -6.51 7.65
C TRP A 408 14.07 -7.15 7.40
N LEU A 409 12.98 -6.39 7.57
CA LEU A 409 11.62 -6.89 7.35
C LEU A 409 11.29 -7.25 5.89
N THR A 410 12.17 -7.00 4.92
CA THR A 410 12.03 -7.57 3.57
C THR A 410 12.29 -9.07 3.53
N ASP A 411 13.06 -9.61 4.49
CA ASP A 411 13.45 -11.02 4.57
C ASP A 411 13.54 -11.54 6.02
N TRP A 412 12.54 -11.17 6.85
CA TRP A 412 12.47 -11.49 8.29
C TRP A 412 12.33 -12.98 8.64
N LYS A 413 12.13 -13.86 7.66
CA LYS A 413 11.97 -15.31 7.89
C LYS A 413 13.34 -15.94 8.12
N GLU A 414 13.44 -16.80 9.11
CA GLU A 414 14.64 -17.62 9.32
C GLU A 414 14.99 -18.42 8.03
N PRO A 415 16.26 -18.44 7.60
CA PRO A 415 16.69 -19.30 6.51
C PRO A 415 16.66 -20.78 6.93
N THR A 416 16.46 -21.68 5.96
CA THR A 416 16.44 -23.13 6.18
C THR A 416 17.81 -23.76 6.44
N GLY A 417 18.82 -22.94 6.71
CA GLY A 417 20.22 -23.32 6.94
C GLY A 417 21.14 -22.10 6.95
N ILE A 418 22.40 -22.30 7.32
CA ILE A 418 23.45 -21.27 7.26
C ILE A 418 23.87 -21.07 5.79
N SER A 419 23.84 -19.83 5.30
CA SER A 419 24.12 -19.50 3.90
C SER A 419 25.02 -18.28 3.77
N TYR A 420 25.87 -18.27 2.74
CA TYR A 420 26.88 -17.24 2.48
C TYR A 420 26.83 -16.81 1.01
N ARG A 421 27.32 -15.59 0.73
CA ARG A 421 27.53 -15.15 -0.65
C ARG A 421 28.49 -16.11 -1.38
N PRO A 422 28.25 -16.48 -2.66
CA PRO A 422 29.14 -17.36 -3.42
C PRO A 422 30.61 -16.91 -3.34
N GLY A 423 31.49 -17.86 -3.00
CA GLY A 423 32.93 -17.61 -2.84
C GLY A 423 33.37 -17.20 -1.43
N ARG A 424 32.46 -16.84 -0.51
CA ARG A 424 32.78 -16.74 0.92
C ARG A 424 32.78 -18.13 1.58
N LYS A 425 33.63 -18.31 2.58
CA LYS A 425 33.63 -19.47 3.50
C LYS A 425 33.10 -19.01 4.86
N PRO A 426 32.44 -19.90 5.65
CA PRO A 426 32.08 -19.60 7.02
C PRO A 426 33.30 -19.22 7.86
N SER A 427 33.09 -18.32 8.83
CA SER A 427 34.03 -18.22 9.95
C SER A 427 34.02 -19.53 10.76
N PRO A 428 35.14 -19.96 11.38
CA PRO A 428 35.17 -21.20 12.16
C PRO A 428 34.12 -21.21 13.28
N LYS A 429 33.90 -20.06 13.92
CA LYS A 429 32.90 -19.87 14.96
C LYS A 429 31.47 -19.98 14.42
N ALA A 430 31.17 -19.51 13.21
CA ALA A 430 29.83 -19.66 12.62
C ALA A 430 29.53 -21.09 12.16
N ALA A 431 30.54 -21.89 11.81
CA ALA A 431 30.36 -23.33 11.57
C ALA A 431 29.99 -24.09 12.85
N GLU A 432 30.61 -23.73 13.98
CA GLU A 432 30.26 -24.22 15.33
C GLU A 432 28.86 -23.73 15.77
N LEU A 433 28.54 -22.47 15.47
CA LEU A 433 27.20 -21.90 15.71
C LEU A 433 26.11 -22.55 14.84
N ALA A 434 26.42 -22.97 13.61
CA ALA A 434 25.49 -23.69 12.74
C ALA A 434 25.01 -25.00 13.37
N ALA A 435 25.94 -25.76 13.98
CA ALA A 435 25.65 -26.98 14.74
C ALA A 435 24.92 -26.74 16.07
N THR A 436 24.77 -25.47 16.48
CA THR A 436 24.10 -25.05 17.72
C THR A 436 22.75 -24.35 17.47
N LEU A 437 22.58 -23.71 16.30
CA LEU A 437 21.37 -22.97 15.89
C LEU A 437 20.41 -23.76 15.01
N ALA A 438 20.86 -24.86 14.39
CA ALA A 438 19.98 -26.01 14.34
C ALA A 438 19.88 -26.50 15.78
N PRO A 439 18.76 -26.30 16.51
CA PRO A 439 18.65 -26.91 17.81
C PRO A 439 18.71 -28.43 17.58
N PRO A 440 19.48 -29.20 18.38
CA PRO A 440 19.06 -30.58 18.58
C PRO A 440 17.62 -30.49 19.08
N LEU A 441 16.69 -31.05 18.31
CA LEU A 441 15.37 -31.35 18.83
C LEU A 441 15.64 -32.17 20.09
N LYS A 442 15.34 -31.59 21.27
CA LYS A 442 15.33 -32.38 22.49
C LYS A 442 14.39 -33.55 22.20
N PRO A 443 14.83 -34.82 22.33
CA PRO A 443 13.90 -35.93 22.21
C PRO A 443 12.79 -35.70 23.24
N VAL A 444 11.55 -35.58 22.75
CA VAL A 444 10.35 -35.38 23.59
C VAL A 444 9.82 -36.74 24.08
N ALA A 445 10.39 -37.84 23.59
CA ALA A 445 10.16 -39.21 24.05
C ALA A 445 11.49 -39.88 24.44
N ASP A 446 11.46 -40.70 25.49
CA ASP A 446 12.61 -41.45 26.08
C ASP A 446 13.07 -42.65 25.21
N ASN A 447 12.72 -42.66 23.92
CA ASN A 447 12.68 -43.87 23.08
C ASN A 447 13.81 -43.98 22.03
N ASP A 448 14.68 -42.97 21.88
CA ASP A 448 15.76 -42.86 20.86
C ASP A 448 15.36 -43.02 19.37
N VAL A 449 14.07 -43.17 19.04
CA VAL A 449 13.56 -43.22 17.66
C VAL A 449 13.50 -41.81 17.04
N ASP A 450 14.08 -41.64 15.86
CA ASP A 450 13.97 -40.41 15.06
C ASP A 450 12.92 -40.52 13.93
N PHE A 451 12.74 -39.46 13.14
CA PHE A 451 11.81 -39.45 12.01
C PHE A 451 12.10 -40.56 10.97
N TYR A 452 13.37 -40.90 10.75
CA TYR A 452 13.77 -41.86 9.72
C TYR A 452 13.54 -43.30 10.21
N ALA A 453 13.85 -43.58 11.47
CA ALA A 453 13.57 -44.85 12.13
C ALA A 453 12.06 -45.10 12.38
N ALA A 454 11.22 -44.06 12.46
CA ALA A 454 9.80 -44.19 12.76
C ALA A 454 8.96 -44.77 11.60
N SER A 455 8.05 -45.71 11.92
CA SER A 455 6.91 -46.06 11.08
C SER A 455 5.62 -45.35 11.49
N VAL A 456 5.49 -44.98 12.77
CA VAL A 456 4.35 -44.21 13.32
C VAL A 456 4.85 -42.94 14.02
N ILE A 457 4.16 -41.83 13.78
CA ILE A 457 4.45 -40.52 14.37
C ILE A 457 3.18 -40.04 15.07
N ARG A 458 3.22 -39.91 16.39
CA ARG A 458 2.11 -39.44 17.23
C ARG A 458 2.25 -37.94 17.45
N VAL A 459 1.15 -37.20 17.29
CA VAL A 459 1.04 -35.76 17.60
C VAL A 459 -0.16 -35.58 18.53
N GLU A 460 0.13 -35.19 19.77
CA GLU A 460 -0.85 -34.98 20.82
C GLU A 460 -1.16 -33.48 20.92
N PHE A 461 -2.42 -33.13 20.67
CA PHE A 461 -2.95 -31.77 20.81
C PHE A 461 -3.46 -31.53 22.23
N ASP A 462 -3.53 -30.26 22.58
CA ASP A 462 -3.90 -29.78 23.91
C ASP A 462 -5.28 -30.24 24.41
N ASP A 463 -5.44 -30.22 25.73
CA ASP A 463 -6.66 -30.59 26.46
C ASP A 463 -7.89 -29.68 26.17
N GLU A 464 -7.73 -28.61 25.38
CA GLU A 464 -8.86 -27.83 24.88
C GLU A 464 -9.73 -28.68 23.94
N PRO A 465 -11.07 -28.64 24.05
CA PRO A 465 -11.95 -29.51 23.27
C PRO A 465 -11.92 -29.20 21.77
N ARG A 466 -11.05 -29.89 21.02
CA ARG A 466 -10.97 -29.83 19.54
C ARG A 466 -12.05 -30.72 18.92
N THR A 467 -12.51 -30.38 17.72
CA THR A 467 -13.48 -31.21 16.98
C THR A 467 -12.79 -32.02 15.89
N THR A 468 -13.35 -33.20 15.56
CA THR A 468 -12.90 -33.99 14.40
C THR A 468 -12.95 -33.19 13.09
N HIS A 469 -13.86 -32.21 12.99
CA HIS A 469 -13.92 -31.27 11.87
C HIS A 469 -12.72 -30.31 11.85
N TRP A 470 -12.32 -29.77 12.99
CA TRP A 470 -11.11 -28.92 13.10
C TRP A 470 -9.83 -29.69 12.72
N ILE A 471 -9.66 -30.92 13.23
CA ILE A 471 -8.52 -31.78 12.84
C ILE A 471 -8.49 -31.99 11.32
N GLN A 472 -9.66 -32.24 10.71
CA GLN A 472 -9.77 -32.40 9.27
C GLN A 472 -9.37 -31.12 8.51
N THR A 473 -9.97 -29.97 8.85
CA THR A 473 -9.83 -28.75 8.05
C THR A 473 -8.58 -27.92 8.36
N GLU A 474 -8.07 -27.89 9.60
CA GLU A 474 -6.91 -27.08 10.00
C GLU A 474 -5.58 -27.84 10.00
N VAL A 475 -5.61 -29.18 10.07
CA VAL A 475 -4.41 -30.03 9.96
C VAL A 475 -4.41 -30.76 8.62
N ILE A 476 -5.34 -31.70 8.41
CA ILE A 476 -5.23 -32.71 7.34
C ILE A 476 -5.33 -32.08 5.95
N ASP A 477 -6.38 -31.30 5.69
CA ASP A 477 -6.62 -30.76 4.35
C ASP A 477 -5.56 -29.72 3.97
N LYS A 478 -5.00 -28.99 4.94
CA LYS A 478 -3.92 -28.02 4.67
C LYS A 478 -2.57 -28.65 4.40
N LEU A 479 -2.32 -29.86 4.91
CA LEU A 479 -1.16 -30.67 4.52
C LEU A 479 -1.33 -31.21 3.08
N ARG A 480 -2.56 -31.57 2.68
CA ARG A 480 -2.90 -31.99 1.30
C ARG A 480 -2.81 -30.84 0.31
N GLU A 481 -3.39 -29.68 0.62
CA GLU A 481 -3.27 -28.42 -0.16
C GLU A 481 -1.81 -28.00 -0.37
N SER A 482 -0.91 -28.41 0.53
CA SER A 482 0.52 -28.13 0.48
C SER A 482 1.34 -29.29 -0.14
N HIS A 483 0.71 -30.36 -0.63
CA HIS A 483 1.32 -31.60 -1.14
C HIS A 483 2.28 -32.32 -0.15
N LEU A 484 2.16 -32.06 1.15
CA LEU A 484 3.05 -32.57 2.20
C LEU A 484 2.73 -34.02 2.64
N LEU A 485 1.71 -34.63 2.05
CA LEU A 485 1.32 -36.05 2.23
C LEU A 485 1.51 -36.87 0.93
N GLU A 486 2.29 -36.34 -0.02
CA GLU A 486 2.50 -36.93 -1.35
C GLU A 486 3.99 -37.17 -1.66
N MET A 487 4.88 -36.91 -0.69
CA MET A 487 6.34 -36.96 -0.88
C MET A 487 7.04 -37.61 0.31
N GLY A 488 8.03 -38.47 0.06
CA GLY A 488 8.86 -39.11 1.08
C GLY A 488 8.51 -40.56 1.37
N GLU A 489 8.85 -41.03 2.57
CA GLU A 489 8.60 -42.41 3.01
C GLU A 489 7.17 -42.58 3.50
N THR A 490 6.57 -43.76 3.26
CA THR A 490 5.22 -44.03 3.79
C THR A 490 5.30 -44.30 5.29
N LYS A 491 4.80 -43.34 6.08
CA LYS A 491 4.70 -43.43 7.55
C LYS A 491 3.25 -43.18 7.97
N THR A 492 2.88 -43.52 9.20
CA THR A 492 1.54 -43.28 9.75
C THR A 492 1.54 -42.13 10.73
N LEU A 493 0.88 -41.04 10.38
CA LEU A 493 0.66 -39.89 11.25
C LEU A 493 -0.59 -40.14 12.10
N ARG A 494 -0.43 -40.29 13.42
CA ARG A 494 -1.54 -40.35 14.37
C ARG A 494 -1.70 -38.99 15.05
N LEU A 495 -2.85 -38.37 14.86
CA LEU A 495 -3.25 -37.14 15.54
C LEU A 495 -4.17 -37.50 16.71
N GLU A 496 -3.86 -37.07 17.93
CA GLU A 496 -4.64 -37.36 19.15
C GLU A 496 -5.06 -36.05 19.84
N TRP A 497 -6.31 -35.96 20.33
CA TRP A 497 -6.84 -34.74 20.96
C TRP A 497 -8.01 -35.06 21.90
N ASN A 498 -8.32 -34.13 22.82
CA ASN A 498 -9.42 -34.32 23.78
C ASN A 498 -10.79 -33.89 23.20
N ILE A 499 -11.81 -34.74 23.33
CA ILE A 499 -13.23 -34.38 23.19
C ILE A 499 -13.97 -34.68 24.49
N GLY A 500 -14.23 -33.65 25.29
CA GLY A 500 -15.11 -33.73 26.46
C GLY A 500 -14.64 -34.68 27.56
N GLY A 501 -13.32 -34.81 27.76
CA GLY A 501 -12.70 -35.74 28.69
C GLY A 501 -12.39 -37.13 28.10
N SER A 502 -12.62 -37.33 26.80
CA SER A 502 -12.26 -38.56 26.07
C SER A 502 -11.17 -38.26 25.06
N LEU A 503 -10.05 -39.01 25.13
CA LEU A 503 -9.00 -38.96 24.11
C LEU A 503 -9.52 -39.60 22.81
N VAL A 504 -9.49 -38.83 21.72
CA VAL A 504 -9.90 -39.26 20.38
C VAL A 504 -8.69 -39.15 19.45
N HIS A 505 -8.54 -40.09 18.51
CA HIS A 505 -7.43 -40.09 17.57
C HIS A 505 -7.88 -40.24 16.12
N LYS A 506 -6.97 -39.90 15.19
CA LYS A 506 -7.11 -40.14 13.76
C LYS A 506 -5.76 -40.47 13.15
N GLU A 507 -5.71 -41.59 12.43
CA GLU A 507 -4.51 -42.05 11.71
C GLU A 507 -4.57 -41.72 10.23
N ILE A 508 -3.40 -41.47 9.64
CA ILE A 508 -3.20 -41.19 8.21
C ILE A 508 -1.88 -41.82 7.77
N THR A 509 -1.94 -42.92 7.03
CA THR A 509 -0.77 -43.51 6.38
C THR A 509 -0.53 -42.82 5.05
N ALA A 510 0.62 -42.17 4.88
CA ALA A 510 0.95 -41.38 3.69
C ALA A 510 2.47 -41.24 3.49
N PRO A 511 2.95 -41.02 2.24
CA PRO A 511 4.30 -40.52 1.99
C PRO A 511 4.53 -39.18 2.71
N MET A 512 5.53 -39.13 3.59
CA MET A 512 5.89 -37.94 4.35
C MET A 512 7.41 -37.70 4.38
N LEU A 513 7.78 -36.42 4.45
CA LEU A 513 9.13 -35.95 4.75
C LEU A 513 9.17 -35.40 6.18
N GLU A 514 10.35 -35.29 6.78
CA GLU A 514 10.53 -34.66 8.10
C GLU A 514 9.96 -33.22 8.12
N HIS A 515 10.02 -32.55 6.97
CA HIS A 515 9.41 -31.23 6.74
C HIS A 515 7.90 -31.20 7.02
N THR A 516 7.17 -32.28 6.74
CA THR A 516 5.72 -32.40 7.04
C THR A 516 5.46 -32.20 8.53
N ILE A 517 6.24 -32.88 9.39
CA ILE A 517 6.12 -32.77 10.85
C ILE A 517 6.57 -31.38 11.34
N ARG A 518 7.67 -30.84 10.77
CA ARG A 518 8.10 -29.46 11.04
C ARG A 518 7.01 -28.43 10.66
N CYS A 519 6.27 -28.62 9.58
CA CYS A 519 5.14 -27.76 9.20
C CYS A 519 3.96 -27.84 10.18
N ILE A 520 3.62 -29.04 10.69
CA ILE A 520 2.61 -29.21 11.75
C ILE A 520 3.05 -28.45 13.01
N LEU A 521 4.27 -28.74 13.49
CA LEU A 521 4.87 -28.11 14.67
C LEU A 521 4.97 -26.58 14.55
N MET A 522 5.36 -26.04 13.39
CA MET A 522 5.43 -24.59 13.17
C MET A 522 4.06 -23.91 13.13
N ARG A 523 3.03 -24.60 12.62
CA ARG A 523 1.68 -24.04 12.45
C ARG A 523 0.86 -24.06 13.73
N HIS A 524 0.98 -25.16 14.48
CA HIS A 524 0.12 -25.48 15.62
C HIS A 524 0.89 -25.56 16.95
N ARG A 525 2.07 -24.91 17.03
CA ARG A 525 2.98 -24.95 18.19
C ARG A 525 2.33 -24.63 19.54
N GLU A 526 1.35 -23.75 19.54
CA GLU A 526 0.71 -23.25 20.77
C GLU A 526 -0.33 -24.23 21.35
N ILE A 527 -0.62 -25.33 20.64
CA ILE A 527 -1.70 -26.29 20.91
C ILE A 527 -1.27 -27.75 20.68
N ILE A 528 0.04 -28.03 20.63
CA ILE A 528 0.62 -29.37 20.56
C ILE A 528 1.44 -29.59 21.83
N ASP A 529 1.04 -30.57 22.63
CA ASP A 529 1.67 -30.89 23.91
C ASP A 529 2.84 -31.88 23.72
N ALA A 530 2.70 -32.87 22.82
CA ALA A 530 3.74 -33.85 22.53
C ALA A 530 3.82 -34.24 21.04
N VAL A 531 5.02 -34.63 20.61
CA VAL A 531 5.26 -35.36 19.36
C VAL A 531 6.21 -36.51 19.65
N GLU A 532 5.79 -37.72 19.33
CA GLU A 532 6.51 -38.97 19.63
C GLU A 532 6.71 -39.81 18.37
N TYR A 533 7.80 -40.57 18.36
CA TYR A 533 8.24 -41.39 17.23
C TYR A 533 8.28 -42.86 17.65
N PHE A 534 7.71 -43.74 16.84
CA PHE A 534 7.65 -45.18 17.08
C PHE A 534 8.09 -45.94 15.84
N ALA A 535 8.97 -46.93 16.02
CA ALA A 535 9.47 -47.82 14.98
C ALA A 535 8.43 -48.90 14.61
#